data_AF-A0A1B9GY08-F1
#
_entry.id   AF-A0A1B9GY08-F1
#
_cell.length_a   1.000
_cell.length_b   1.000
_cell.length_c   1.000
_cell.angle_alpha   90.00
_cell.angle_beta   90.00
_cell.angle_gamma   90.00
#
_symmetry.space_group_name_H-M   'P 1'
#
loop_
_entity.id
_entity.type
_entity.pdbx_description
1 polymer ?
#
loop_
_entity_poly.entity_id
_entity_poly.type
_entity_poly.pdbx_seq_one_letter_code
_entity_poly.pdbx_strand_id
1 'polypeptide(L)' 'MPWLMKAEPDSRIVKGKDVKFSVDDFEEIGVSPWDGVRNHEAKKIMKEKMKLGDKASSLWLR' A
#
# COMPACT_ATOMS: atom_id res chain seq x y z
N MET A 1 -17.15 -2.19 -3.96
CA MET A 1 -16.30 -2.52 -5.13
C MET A 1 -14.90 -2.83 -4.62
N PRO A 2 -14.18 -3.81 -5.17
CA PRO A 2 -12.84 -4.12 -4.71
C PRO A 2 -11.84 -3.04 -5.16
N TRP A 3 -10.92 -2.67 -4.27
CA TRP A 3 -9.81 -1.77 -4.56
C TRP A 3 -8.58 -2.55 -5.01
N LEU A 4 -7.70 -1.90 -5.76
CA LEU A 4 -6.37 -2.44 -6.10
C LEU A 4 -5.30 -1.48 -5.57
N MET A 5 -4.42 -2.00 -4.73
CA MET A 5 -3.29 -1.27 -4.15
C MET A 5 -1.98 -1.85 -4.68
N LYS A 6 -0.92 -1.06 -4.76
CA LYS A 6 0.39 -1.51 -5.29
C LYS A 6 1.45 -1.40 -4.21
N ALA A 7 2.19 -2.48 -4.00
CA ALA A 7 3.32 -2.52 -3.07
C ALA A 7 4.54 -3.15 -3.76
N GLU A 8 5.74 -2.79 -3.29
CA GLU A 8 7.01 -3.29 -3.79
C GLU A 8 7.61 -4.24 -2.73
N PRO A 9 7.72 -5.57 -3.00
CA PRO A 9 8.27 -6.55 -2.09
C PRO A 9 9.80 -6.54 -2.04
N ASP A 10 10.44 -5.93 -3.05
CA ASP A 10 11.89 -5.84 -3.13
C ASP A 10 12.41 -4.59 -2.41
N SER A 11 13.59 -4.72 -1.79
CA SER A 11 14.22 -3.61 -1.08
C SER A 11 14.63 -2.51 -2.04
N ARG A 12 14.18 -1.29 -1.76
CA ARG A 12 14.53 -0.10 -2.52
C ARG A 12 14.68 1.07 -1.59
N ILE A 13 15.86 1.68 -1.60
CA ILE A 13 16.14 2.84 -0.77
C ILE A 13 15.68 4.10 -1.49
N VAL A 14 14.64 4.75 -0.98
CA VAL A 14 14.15 6.05 -1.45
C VAL A 14 14.41 7.07 -0.35
N LYS A 15 15.30 8.05 -0.62
CA LYS A 15 15.68 9.10 0.34
C LYS A 15 16.20 8.54 1.68
N GLY A 16 16.99 7.47 1.62
CA GLY A 16 17.59 6.84 2.80
C GLY A 16 16.64 5.96 3.62
N LYS A 17 15.40 5.74 3.16
CA LYS A 17 14.46 4.80 3.77
C LYS A 17 14.21 3.63 2.82
N ASP A 18 14.28 2.41 3.35
CA ASP A 18 13.81 1.24 2.62
C ASP A 18 12.28 1.31 2.51
N VAL A 19 11.75 1.21 1.29
CA VAL A 19 10.31 1.19 1.02
C VAL A 19 9.78 -0.23 0.73
N LYS A 20 10.59 -1.24 1.06
CA LYS A 20 10.17 -2.65 1.03
C LYS A 20 8.89 -2.85 1.84
N PHE A 21 7.90 -3.44 1.22
CA PHE A 21 6.73 -3.97 1.90
C PHE A 21 6.33 -5.26 1.19
N SER A 22 6.40 -6.40 1.87
CA SER A 22 6.05 -7.72 1.32
C SER A 22 4.78 -8.30 1.96
N VAL A 23 4.23 -9.37 1.35
CA VAL A 23 3.09 -10.12 1.94
C VAL A 23 3.47 -10.69 3.30
N ASP A 24 4.67 -11.28 3.40
CA ASP A 24 5.14 -11.95 4.61
C ASP A 24 5.22 -10.95 5.78
N ASP A 25 5.76 -9.76 5.52
CA ASP A 25 5.81 -8.67 6.50
C ASP A 25 4.39 -8.25 6.94
N PHE A 26 3.43 -8.24 6.02
CA PHE A 26 2.05 -7.88 6.32
C PHE A 26 1.31 -8.97 7.10
N GLU A 27 1.53 -10.24 6.79
CA GLU A 27 0.95 -11.37 7.53
C GLU A 27 1.43 -11.43 8.98
N GLU A 28 2.70 -11.07 9.24
CA GLU A 28 3.24 -10.99 10.60
C GLU A 28 2.66 -9.81 11.40
N ILE A 29 2.48 -8.64 10.77
CA ILE A 29 1.98 -7.42 11.44
C ILE A 29 0.45 -7.43 11.59
N GLY A 30 -0.26 -8.01 10.62
CA GLY A 30 -1.71 -8.07 10.52
C GLY A 30 -2.37 -6.74 10.10
N VAL A 31 -1.97 -5.61 10.71
CA VAL A 31 -2.48 -4.28 10.37
C VAL A 31 -1.34 -3.28 10.27
N SER A 32 -1.11 -2.76 9.07
CA SER A 32 -0.15 -1.67 8.82
C SER A 32 -0.85 -0.42 8.27
N PRO A 33 -0.35 0.78 8.58
CA PRO A 33 -0.77 1.99 7.88
C PRO A 33 -0.29 1.94 6.42
N TRP A 34 -1.18 2.29 5.48
CA TRP A 34 -0.79 2.44 4.07
C TRP A 34 -0.25 3.85 3.81
N ASP A 35 1.06 4.02 4.01
CA ASP A 35 1.77 5.28 3.82
C ASP A 35 2.45 5.37 2.44
N GLY A 36 3.33 6.37 2.25
CA GLY A 36 4.12 6.47 1.01
C GLY A 36 3.39 6.93 -0.27
N VAL A 37 2.06 7.13 -0.25
CA VAL A 37 1.30 7.56 -1.45
C VAL A 37 1.67 8.99 -1.86
N ARG A 38 2.45 9.12 -2.93
CA ARG A 38 2.90 10.41 -3.50
C ARG A 38 2.05 10.92 -4.66
N ASN A 39 1.18 10.07 -5.23
CA ASN A 39 0.26 10.49 -6.28
C ASN A 39 -0.95 11.22 -5.64
N HIS A 40 -1.18 12.47 -6.06
CA HIS A 40 -2.26 13.31 -5.55
C HIS A 40 -3.66 12.75 -5.82
N GLU A 41 -3.86 12.17 -7.00
CA GLU A 41 -5.14 11.56 -7.38
C GLU A 41 -5.41 10.31 -6.55
N ALA A 42 -4.42 9.43 -6.40
CA ALA A 42 -4.53 8.24 -5.56
C ALA A 42 -4.86 8.62 -4.11
N LYS A 43 -4.19 9.64 -3.55
CA LYS A 43 -4.48 10.15 -2.21
C LYS A 43 -5.91 10.66 -2.09
N LYS A 44 -6.41 11.38 -3.09
CA LYS A 44 -7.79 11.89 -3.12
C LYS A 44 -8.79 10.74 -3.17
N ILE A 45 -8.56 9.73 -4.01
CA ILE A 45 -9.41 8.53 -4.11
C ILE A 45 -9.47 7.79 -2.78
N MET A 46 -8.32 7.55 -2.13
CA MET A 46 -8.26 6.89 -0.83
C MET A 46 -9.02 7.67 0.25
N LYS A 47 -8.94 9.01 0.22
CA LYS A 47 -9.60 9.85 1.22
C LYS A 47 -11.11 9.98 1.01
N GLU A 48 -11.55 10.15 -0.23
CA GLU A 48 -12.94 10.52 -0.53
C GLU A 48 -13.83 9.34 -0.89
N LYS A 49 -13.26 8.25 -1.43
CA LYS A 49 -14.05 7.14 -2.00
C LYS A 49 -13.94 5.83 -1.23
N MET A 50 -12.81 5.54 -0.59
CA MET A 50 -12.68 4.34 0.23
C MET A 50 -13.49 4.48 1.52
N LYS A 51 -14.18 3.40 1.90
CA LYS A 51 -14.94 3.31 3.14
C LYS A 51 -14.44 2.16 4.01
N LEU A 52 -14.68 2.26 5.32
CA LEU A 52 -14.38 1.18 6.23
C LEU A 52 -15.18 -0.08 5.84
N GLY A 53 -14.50 -1.22 5.76
CA GLY A 53 -15.08 -2.49 5.32
C GLY A 53 -14.97 -2.77 3.81
N ASP A 54 -14.49 -1.81 3.02
CA ASP A 54 -14.13 -2.11 1.63
C ASP A 54 -12.95 -3.09 1.56
N LYS A 55 -13.04 -4.05 0.64
CA LYS A 55 -11.95 -4.99 0.37
C LYS A 55 -10.97 -4.41 -0.64
N ALA A 56 -9.69 -4.64 -0.43
CA ALA A 56 -8.63 -4.28 -1.35
C ALA A 56 -7.76 -5.52 -1.65
N SER A 57 -7.35 -5.65 -2.90
CA SER A 57 -6.30 -6.58 -3.32
C SER A 57 -5.00 -5.81 -3.46
N SER A 58 -3.87 -6.42 -3.09
CA SER A 58 -2.55 -5.87 -3.36
C SER A 58 -1.98 -6.48 -4.64
N LEU A 59 -1.39 -5.64 -5.49
CA LEU A 59 -0.56 -6.02 -6.61
C LEU A 59 0.89 -5.77 -6.24
N TRP A 60 1.64 -6.85 -6.08
CA TRP A 60 3.07 -6.81 -5.78
C TRP A 60 3.85 -6.60 -7.06
N LEU A 61 4.49 -5.44 -7.17
CA LEU A 61 5.33 -5.11 -8.32
C LEU A 61 6.67 -5.83 -8.17
N ARG A 62 7.06 -6.63 -9.16
CA ARG A 62 8.47 -7.05 -9.31
C ARG A 62 9.27 -5.95 -10.01
#